data_AF-A0A6G0F2S9-F1
#
_entry.id   AF-A0A6G0F2S9-F1
#
_cell.length_a   1.000
_cell.length_b   1.000
_cell.length_c   1.000
_cell.angle_alpha   90.00
_cell.angle_beta   90.00
_cell.angle_gamma   90.00
#
_symmetry.space_group_name_H-M   'P 1'
#
loop_
_entity.id
_entity.type
_entity.pdbx_description
1 polymer ?
#
loop_
_entity_poly.entity_id
_entity_poly.type
_entity_poly.pdbx_seq_one_letter_code
_entity_poly.pdbx_strand_id
1 'polypeptide(L)'
;MGQRYYADPNRIEALARQLEEIGTLARNITEEFLDDLAPTVSWPGTEGEFAEKAKPQEQKERQTTKETMLSIRDAVVGITDATVSQVRMMKETRDRHIEDIERVDRRIETDGLNGDGPGGHGRR
;
A
#
# COMPACT_ATOMS: atom_id res chain seq x y z
N MET A 1 1.68 -34.62 2.99
CA MET A 1 2.64 -33.51 3.15
C MET A 1 1.91 -32.23 2.80
N GLY A 2 1.61 -31.41 3.81
CA GLY A 2 0.75 -30.22 3.63
C GLY A 2 1.39 -29.22 2.68
N GLN A 3 0.58 -28.61 1.82
CA GLN A 3 0.94 -27.40 1.10
C GLN A 3 1.34 -26.35 2.14
N ARG A 4 2.63 -26.28 2.46
CA ARG A 4 3.18 -25.22 3.30
C ARG A 4 2.86 -23.93 2.56
N TYR A 5 2.00 -23.10 3.15
CA TYR A 5 1.73 -21.74 2.70
C TYR A 5 3.05 -20.97 2.69
N TYR A 6 3.77 -21.03 1.56
CA TYR A 6 4.94 -20.20 1.32
C TYR A 6 4.45 -18.90 0.71
N ALA A 7 4.28 -17.89 1.55
CA ALA A 7 4.15 -16.52 1.09
C ALA A 7 5.52 -16.08 0.52
N ASP A 8 5.68 -16.13 -0.81
CA ASP A 8 6.93 -15.80 -1.50
C ASP A 8 7.30 -14.31 -1.27
N PRO A 9 8.39 -14.01 -0.53
CA PRO A 9 8.79 -12.64 -0.23
C PRO A 9 9.03 -11.80 -1.47
N ASN A 10 9.60 -12.39 -2.52
CA ASN A 10 9.97 -11.67 -3.74
C ASN A 10 8.72 -11.22 -4.49
N ARG A 11 7.70 -12.09 -4.52
CA ARG A 11 6.42 -11.79 -5.14
C ARG A 11 5.65 -10.71 -4.37
N ILE A 12 5.70 -10.77 -3.04
CA ILE A 12 5.10 -9.76 -2.17
C ILE A 12 5.77 -8.40 -2.36
N GLU A 13 7.09 -8.36 -2.44
CA GLU A 13 7.84 -7.11 -2.64
C GLU A 13 7.63 -6.52 -4.04
N ALA A 14 7.59 -7.36 -5.07
CA ALA A 14 7.26 -6.93 -6.43
C ALA A 14 5.85 -6.31 -6.51
N LEU A 15 4.86 -6.93 -5.85
CA LEU A 15 3.51 -6.36 -5.76
C LEU A 15 3.48 -5.04 -5.00
N ALA A 16 4.23 -4.92 -3.90
CA ALA A 16 4.32 -3.67 -3.15
C ALA A 16 4.89 -2.52 -4.02
N ARG A 17 5.93 -2.79 -4.81
CA ARG A 17 6.50 -1.79 -5.74
C ARG A 17 5.51 -1.38 -6.82
N GLN A 18 4.77 -2.34 -7.41
CA GLN A 18 3.72 -2.04 -8.39
C GLN A 18 2.62 -1.16 -7.80
N LEU A 19 2.24 -1.39 -6.54
CA LEU A 19 1.28 -0.55 -5.84
C LEU A 19 1.84 0.86 -5.64
N GLU A 20 3.07 0.99 -5.15
CA GLU A 20 3.74 2.29 -5.00
C GLU A 20 3.79 3.07 -6.35
N GLU A 21 4.08 2.38 -7.46
CA GLU A 21 4.03 2.96 -8.81
C GLU A 21 2.63 3.45 -9.21
N ILE A 22 1.57 2.69 -8.90
CA ILE A 22 0.18 3.12 -9.13
C ILE A 22 -0.14 4.38 -8.34
N GLY A 23 0.31 4.45 -7.08
CA GLY A 23 0.15 5.62 -6.23
C GLY A 23 0.84 6.86 -6.81
N THR A 24 2.07 6.72 -7.31
CA THR A 24 2.80 7.79 -7.98
C THR A 24 2.12 8.21 -9.28
N LEU A 25 1.69 7.25 -10.10
CA LEU A 25 1.00 7.53 -11.36
C LEU A 25 -0.29 8.31 -11.13
N ALA A 26 -1.09 7.93 -10.13
CA ALA A 26 -2.33 8.62 -9.78
C ALA A 26 -2.08 10.08 -9.36
N ARG A 27 -0.99 10.36 -8.63
CA ARG A 27 -0.59 11.72 -8.26
C ARG A 27 -0.20 12.52 -9.51
N ASN A 28 0.65 11.97 -10.36
CA ASN A 28 1.11 12.63 -11.58
C ASN A 28 -0.05 12.99 -12.53
N ILE A 29 -0.98 12.05 -12.77
CA ILE A 29 -2.16 12.31 -13.61
C ILE A 29 -3.02 13.44 -13.03
N THR A 30 -3.12 13.51 -11.70
CA THR A 30 -3.90 14.57 -11.04
C THR A 30 -3.21 15.93 -11.15
N GLU A 31 -1.89 15.97 -11.02
CA GLU A 31 -1.10 17.20 -11.20
C GLU A 31 -1.22 17.71 -12.65
N GLU A 32 -1.02 16.83 -13.64
CA GLU A 32 -1.19 17.15 -15.06
C GLU A 32 -2.61 17.66 -15.36
N PHE A 33 -3.63 16.99 -14.83
CA PHE A 33 -5.02 17.45 -14.97
C PHE A 33 -5.24 18.86 -14.41
N LEU A 34 -4.68 19.17 -13.24
CA LEU A 34 -4.84 20.49 -12.61
C LEU A 34 -4.09 21.58 -13.39
N ASP A 35 -2.92 21.24 -13.93
CA ASP A 35 -2.12 22.13 -14.77
C ASP A 35 -2.83 22.43 -16.10
N ASP A 36 -3.40 21.41 -16.76
CA ASP A 36 -4.18 21.57 -17.99
C ASP A 36 -5.46 22.39 -17.79
N LEU A 37 -6.02 22.35 -16.57
CA LEU A 37 -7.20 23.12 -16.23
C LEU A 37 -6.89 24.61 -15.99
N ALA A 38 -5.70 24.95 -15.52
CA ALA A 38 -5.30 26.33 -15.22
C ALA A 38 -5.49 27.31 -16.40
N PRO A 39 -5.01 27.03 -17.63
CA PRO A 39 -5.15 27.96 -18.77
C PRO A 39 -6.60 28.16 -19.23
N THR A 40 -7.52 27.27 -18.86
CA THR A 40 -8.92 27.36 -19.33
C THR A 40 -9.77 28.33 -18.52
N VAL A 41 -9.26 28.93 -17.43
CA VAL A 41 -10.04 29.75 -16.49
C VAL A 41 -10.68 31.00 -17.13
N SER A 42 -10.08 31.51 -18.19
CA SER A 42 -10.58 32.67 -18.93
C SER A 42 -11.47 32.30 -20.11
N TRP A 43 -11.79 31.01 -20.32
CA TRP A 43 -12.63 30.54 -21.44
C TRP A 43 -13.97 31.29 -21.57
N PRO A 44 -14.73 31.56 -20.48
CA PRO A 44 -15.99 32.30 -20.58
C PRO A 44 -15.84 33.77 -21.01
N GLY A 45 -14.61 34.27 -21.14
CA GLY A 45 -14.31 35.68 -21.35
C GLY A 45 -14.27 36.46 -20.03
N THR A 46 -13.69 37.66 -20.06
CA THR A 46 -13.59 38.55 -18.90
C THR A 46 -14.77 39.51 -18.79
N GLU A 47 -15.38 39.89 -19.91
CA GLU A 47 -16.39 40.95 -20.00
C GLU A 47 -17.55 40.56 -20.95
N GLY A 48 -18.71 41.19 -20.77
CA GLY A 48 -19.90 40.99 -21.60
C GLY A 48 -20.99 40.13 -20.96
N GLU A 49 -22.22 40.24 -21.48
CA GLU A 49 -23.41 39.56 -20.94
C GLU A 49 -23.26 38.02 -20.91
N PHE A 50 -22.54 37.46 -21.88
CA PHE A 50 -22.22 36.03 -21.90
C PHE A 50 -21.29 35.64 -20.75
N ALA A 51 -20.21 36.39 -20.52
CA ALA A 51 -19.26 36.13 -19.45
C ALA A 51 -19.91 36.25 -18.06
N GLU A 52 -20.77 37.26 -17.86
CA GLU A 52 -21.53 37.44 -16.61
C GLU A 52 -22.46 36.26 -16.29
N LYS A 53 -23.09 35.68 -17.31
CA LYS A 53 -24.00 34.53 -17.14
C LYS A 53 -23.26 33.19 -17.07
N ALA A 54 -22.17 33.02 -17.83
CA ALA A 54 -21.47 31.74 -17.97
C ALA A 54 -20.47 31.48 -16.84
N LYS A 55 -19.78 32.50 -16.32
CA LYS A 55 -18.75 32.34 -15.27
C LYS A 55 -19.23 31.59 -14.02
N PRO A 56 -20.42 31.88 -13.43
CA PRO A 56 -20.83 31.19 -12.21
C PRO A 56 -21.05 29.69 -12.41
N GLN A 57 -21.64 29.31 -13.53
CA GLN A 57 -21.88 27.91 -13.88
C GLN A 57 -20.55 27.19 -14.18
N GLU A 58 -19.69 27.83 -14.98
CA GLU A 58 -18.38 27.28 -15.32
C GLU A 58 -17.51 27.07 -14.08
N GLN A 59 -17.45 28.05 -13.17
CA GLN A 59 -16.67 27.94 -11.93
C GLN A 59 -17.18 26.80 -11.04
N LYS A 60 -18.51 26.62 -10.96
CA LYS A 60 -19.12 25.53 -10.21
C LYS A 60 -18.75 24.17 -10.81
N GLU A 61 -18.92 24.01 -12.12
CA GLU A 61 -18.57 22.77 -12.82
C GLU A 61 -17.07 22.47 -12.67
N ARG A 62 -16.22 23.46 -12.90
CA ARG A 62 -14.77 23.38 -12.71
C ARG A 62 -14.41 22.90 -11.31
N GLN A 63 -15.01 23.50 -10.29
CA GLN A 63 -14.74 23.13 -8.90
C GLN A 63 -15.18 21.69 -8.62
N THR A 64 -16.38 21.31 -9.06
CA THR A 64 -16.87 19.93 -8.94
C THR A 64 -15.97 18.92 -9.65
N THR A 65 -15.47 19.24 -10.85
CA THR A 65 -14.55 18.36 -11.58
C THR A 65 -13.21 18.22 -10.85
N LYS A 66 -12.64 19.32 -10.33
CA LYS A 66 -11.42 19.27 -9.50
C LYS A 66 -11.61 18.39 -8.27
N GLU A 67 -12.69 18.61 -7.52
CA GLU A 67 -13.00 17.83 -6.31
C GLU A 67 -13.19 16.35 -6.63
N THR A 68 -13.85 16.04 -7.75
CA THR A 68 -14.02 14.66 -8.22
C THR A 68 -12.67 14.01 -8.52
N MET A 69 -11.80 14.69 -9.26
CA MET A 69 -10.48 14.15 -9.61
C MET A 69 -9.60 13.93 -8.36
N LEU A 70 -9.59 14.89 -7.45
CA LEU A 70 -8.89 14.77 -6.17
C LEU A 70 -9.44 13.61 -5.34
N SER A 71 -10.76 13.42 -5.31
CA SER A 71 -11.38 12.30 -4.59
C SER A 71 -10.99 10.94 -5.18
N ILE A 72 -10.92 10.84 -6.52
CA ILE A 72 -10.45 9.62 -7.21
C ILE A 72 -9.00 9.35 -6.85
N ARG A 73 -8.12 10.36 -6.92
CA ARG A 73 -6.71 10.25 -6.51
C ARG A 73 -6.61 9.73 -5.08
N ASP A 74 -7.33 10.36 -4.15
CA ASP A 74 -7.26 10.03 -2.73
C ASP A 74 -7.76 8.61 -2.45
N ALA A 75 -8.81 8.16 -3.15
CA ALA A 75 -9.28 6.78 -3.07
C ALA A 75 -8.22 5.78 -3.58
N VAL A 76 -7.61 6.05 -4.75
CA VAL A 76 -6.58 5.19 -5.33
C VAL A 76 -5.34 5.11 -4.43
N VAL A 77 -4.84 6.26 -3.97
CA VAL A 77 -3.70 6.32 -3.04
C VAL A 77 -4.03 5.63 -1.73
N GLY A 78 -5.21 5.85 -1.15
CA GLY A 78 -5.63 5.21 0.09
C GLY A 78 -5.71 3.69 0.00
N ILE A 79 -6.29 3.15 -1.08
CA ILE A 79 -6.34 1.70 -1.34
C ILE A 79 -4.93 1.14 -1.51
N THR A 80 -4.08 1.85 -2.24
CA THR A 80 -2.69 1.48 -2.49
C THR A 80 -1.90 1.40 -1.19
N ASP A 81 -1.92 2.45 -0.38
CA ASP A 81 -1.22 2.53 0.90
C ASP A 81 -1.71 1.45 1.87
N ALA A 82 -3.03 1.24 1.95
CA ALA A 82 -3.61 0.18 2.77
C ALA A 82 -3.15 -1.22 2.34
N THR A 83 -3.04 -1.45 1.03
CA THR A 83 -2.61 -2.75 0.48
C THR A 83 -1.12 -2.99 0.73
N VAL A 84 -0.27 -1.97 0.53
CA VAL A 84 1.16 -2.04 0.86
C VAL A 84 1.38 -2.32 2.35
N SER A 85 0.60 -1.67 3.22
CA SER A 85 0.64 -1.94 4.66
C SER A 85 0.28 -3.39 4.99
N GLN A 86 -0.78 -3.94 4.40
CA GLN A 86 -1.16 -5.35 4.57
C GLN A 86 -0.07 -6.31 4.11
N VAL A 87 0.54 -6.04 2.96
CA VAL A 87 1.67 -6.80 2.41
C VAL A 87 2.85 -6.82 3.39
N ARG A 88 3.21 -5.65 3.95
CA ARG A 88 4.31 -5.55 4.93
C ARG A 88 3.98 -6.31 6.22
N MET A 89 2.75 -6.23 6.72
CA MET A 89 2.31 -7.02 7.89
C MET A 89 2.38 -8.52 7.64
N MET A 90 2.01 -9.00 6.44
CA MET A 90 2.14 -10.42 6.07
C MET A 90 3.60 -10.88 6.09
N LYS A 91 4.52 -10.07 5.56
CA LYS A 91 5.97 -10.36 5.59
C LYS A 91 6.49 -10.47 7.02
N GLU A 92 6.20 -9.48 7.87
CA GLU A 92 6.61 -9.50 9.28
C GLU A 92 6.04 -10.68 10.06
N THR A 93 4.77 -11.03 9.81
CA THR A 93 4.11 -12.15 10.49
C THR A 93 4.76 -13.47 10.10
N ARG A 94 5.09 -13.65 8.81
CA ARG A 94 5.84 -14.82 8.34
C ARG A 94 7.22 -14.89 8.99
N ASP A 95 7.97 -13.79 8.99
CA ASP A 95 9.34 -13.77 9.51
C ASP A 95 9.35 -14.12 11.01
N ARG A 96 8.42 -13.57 11.80
CA ARG A 96 8.22 -13.95 13.21
C ARG A 96 7.93 -15.44 13.39
N HIS A 97 7.05 -16.02 12.57
CA HIS A 97 6.74 -17.45 12.65
C HIS A 97 7.93 -18.35 12.26
N ILE A 98 8.74 -17.93 11.29
CA ILE A 98 9.97 -18.65 10.93
C ILE A 98 10.95 -18.61 12.10
N GLU A 99 11.18 -17.45 12.71
CA GLU A 99 12.04 -17.30 13.89
C GLU A 99 11.59 -18.15 15.07
N ASP A 100 10.27 -18.22 15.32
CA ASP A 100 9.68 -19.05 16.37
C ASP A 100 9.88 -20.54 16.09
N ILE A 101 9.68 -20.99 14.84
CA ILE A 101 9.95 -22.36 14.42
C ILE A 101 11.43 -22.69 14.62
N GLU A 102 12.35 -21.84 14.15
CA GLU A 102 13.80 -22.03 14.33
C GLU A 102 14.23 -22.03 15.80
N ARG A 103 13.53 -21.28 16.66
CA ARG A 103 13.78 -21.29 18.12
C ARG A 103 13.32 -22.59 18.76
N VAL A 104 12.16 -23.11 18.35
CA VAL A 104 11.64 -24.41 18.81
C VAL A 104 12.55 -25.54 18.33
N ASP A 105 12.95 -25.52 17.07
CA ASP A 105 13.82 -26.54 16.48
C ASP A 105 15.18 -26.59 17.21
N ARG A 106 15.80 -25.43 17.46
CA ARG A 106 17.01 -25.34 18.29
C ARG A 106 16.84 -25.87 19.71
N ARG A 107 15.69 -25.64 20.35
CA ARG A 107 15.41 -26.23 21.68
C ARG A 107 15.26 -27.74 21.60
N ILE A 108 14.59 -28.26 20.59
CA ILE A 108 14.47 -29.71 20.36
C ILE A 108 15.84 -30.34 20.06
N GLU A 109 16.69 -29.66 19.30
CA GLU A 109 18.05 -30.11 19.02
C GLU A 109 18.93 -30.09 20.28
N THR A 110 18.75 -29.09 21.16
CA THR A 110 19.53 -28.94 22.40
C THR A 110 19.05 -29.88 23.51
N ASP A 111 17.74 -30.05 23.70
CA ASP A 111 17.14 -30.77 24.84
C ASP A 111 16.54 -32.14 24.46
N GLY A 112 16.49 -32.49 23.16
CA GLY A 112 15.88 -33.72 22.65
C GLY A 112 14.34 -33.68 22.62
N LEU A 113 13.72 -34.52 21.77
CA LEU A 113 12.25 -34.68 21.67
C LEU A 113 11.60 -35.25 22.95
N ASN A 114 12.42 -35.83 23.83
CA ASN A 114 12.08 -36.21 25.20
C ASN A 114 13.19 -35.65 26.07
N GLY A 115 12.89 -34.63 26.87
CA GLY A 115 13.85 -34.06 27.82
C GLY A 115 14.20 -35.05 28.92
N ASP A 116 15.04 -36.03 28.61
CA ASP A 116 15.82 -36.76 29.60
C ASP A 116 17.13 -35.98 29.78
N GLY A 117 17.18 -35.23 30.89
CA GLY A 117 18.40 -34.57 31.35
C GLY A 117 19.58 -35.56 31.44
N PRO A 118 20.82 -35.04 31.45
CA PRO A 118 22.00 -35.84 31.17
C PRO A 118 22.16 -37.00 32.15
N GLY A 119 22.09 -38.21 31.61
CA GLY A 119 22.41 -39.44 32.33
C GLY A 119 23.89 -39.54 32.67
N GLY A 120 24.17 -39.88 33.93
CA GLY A 120 25.25 -40.80 34.31
C GLY A 120 26.62 -40.23 34.67
N HIS A 121 26.93 -40.18 35.98
CA HIS A 121 27.97 -40.99 36.64
C HIS A 121 28.20 -40.55 38.10
N GLY A 122 28.25 -41.51 39.03
CA GLY A 122 28.79 -41.25 40.37
C GLY A 122 28.44 -42.29 41.43
N ARG A 123 29.27 -43.33 41.51
CA ARG A 123 29.37 -44.31 42.62
C ARG A 123 29.11 -43.71 44.02
N ARG A 124 28.24 -44.35 44.80
CA ARG A 124 28.46 -44.73 46.21
C ARG A 124 27.46 -45.79 46.64
#